data_AF-A0ABD3FWA6-F1
#
_entry.id   AF-A0ABD3FWA6-F1
#
_cell.length_a   1.000
_cell.length_b   1.000
_cell.length_c   1.000
_cell.angle_alpha   90.00
_cell.angle_beta   90.00
_cell.angle_gamma   90.00
#
_symmetry.space_group_name_H-M   'P 1'
#
loop_
_entity.id
_entity.type
_entity.pdbx_description
1 polymer ?
#
loop_
_entity_poly.entity_id
_entity_poly.type
_entity_poly.pdbx_seq_one_letter_code
_entity_poly.pdbx_strand_id
1 'polypeptide(L)'
;MMNLVYTIDILTTDYRNGHLAALELLTSRQLWFILVVNPDGYAHNEMARVWEHNKMGQRKSGAPTCDKSPPDAGVDLNRNYDVCFARDAKGSSNKPCGDDYNGPSAFSEPETQAVRDLVERNTTDFRVALNYHSYGKYFNLPFACQAEGEPTEPNNSVFRALAQEMAYFNGFSYGQSWKDSNLYTVNGETSDWMWQAHGIFAMSPEVGPGFEVQSVPGFWPPSDQVPQLSSELHYSNLYISRMAGPVYSLVVKGVQLGAIDDGGHPSSFVSVDVAVTNNGLRPVTAELIGSVFMNGTSASDVVHLDLQAEPEGAEGLEKTHTVMIPYSSEDFHQAMREIKDLYLVVRDAFSCHLFRIAVHFHTDVEKTNRPSFQTWRALPLPRCGTCELFGASVNRDDVVTARDSPVCNEIKDVAFLKPIHTRIVDTTVSIDFSRPTSTPKATSSATSSGSAARIDQQSISTSILPASVSWSGPVTMASLAGFVLLVVLVLLVRRRRGKKKPTRTKPASGVHKRRNNVQYARIDEDAAASRDRQLKYDEDEEFDLVDAECGESGVSADVVSRSRSSSQDIV
;
A
#
# COMPACT_ATOMS: atom_id res chain seq x y z
N MET A 1 6.50 12.40 -1.01
CA MET A 1 5.13 12.85 -0.71
C MET A 1 4.06 12.23 -1.61
N MET A 2 4.05 12.46 -2.93
CA MET A 2 2.92 12.06 -3.80
C MET A 2 2.64 10.56 -3.82
N ASN A 3 3.68 9.70 -3.77
CA ASN A 3 3.51 8.26 -3.62
C ASN A 3 2.71 7.87 -2.36
N LEU A 4 2.91 8.58 -1.23
CA LEU A 4 2.16 8.33 0.01
C LEU A 4 0.71 8.74 -0.14
N VAL A 5 0.45 9.92 -0.73
CA VAL A 5 -0.92 10.40 -1.00
C VAL A 5 -1.66 9.45 -1.93
N TYR A 6 -1.00 8.98 -3.00
CA TYR A 6 -1.54 7.97 -3.90
C TYR A 6 -1.90 6.68 -3.16
N THR A 7 -1.04 6.21 -2.26
CA THR A 7 -1.28 5.00 -1.46
C THR A 7 -2.48 5.16 -0.52
N ILE A 8 -2.65 6.33 0.10
CA ILE A 8 -3.82 6.63 0.94
C ILE A 8 -5.09 6.63 0.09
N ASP A 9 -5.07 7.31 -1.07
CA ASP A 9 -6.23 7.43 -1.95
C ASP A 9 -6.69 6.06 -2.48
N ILE A 10 -5.76 5.24 -2.94
CA ILE A 10 -6.09 3.91 -3.47
C ILE A 10 -6.57 2.96 -2.38
N LEU A 11 -5.94 2.94 -1.18
CA LEU A 11 -6.40 2.12 -0.05
C LEU A 11 -7.83 2.47 0.36
N THR A 12 -8.14 3.76 0.44
CA THR A 12 -9.48 4.22 0.85
C THR A 12 -10.53 3.98 -0.24
N THR A 13 -10.17 4.13 -1.50
CA THR A 13 -11.03 3.85 -2.65
C THR A 13 -11.33 2.36 -2.77
N ASP A 14 -10.31 1.52 -2.72
CA ASP A 14 -10.42 0.06 -2.79
C ASP A 14 -11.24 -0.49 -1.63
N TYR A 15 -11.05 0.04 -0.42
CA TYR A 15 -11.87 -0.31 0.74
C TYR A 15 -13.35 0.01 0.51
N ARG A 16 -13.68 1.20 0.00
CA ARG A 16 -15.06 1.60 -0.31
C ARG A 16 -15.68 0.74 -1.40
N ASN A 17 -14.87 0.25 -2.33
CA ASN A 17 -15.29 -0.64 -3.41
C ASN A 17 -15.35 -2.13 -2.98
N GLY A 18 -15.04 -2.45 -1.73
CA GLY A 18 -15.11 -3.81 -1.20
C GLY A 18 -13.95 -4.72 -1.61
N HIS A 19 -12.79 -4.15 -1.97
CA HIS A 19 -11.60 -4.94 -2.30
C HIS A 19 -11.04 -5.61 -1.05
N LEU A 20 -10.92 -6.94 -1.11
CA LEU A 20 -10.52 -7.78 0.02
C LEU A 20 -9.13 -7.44 0.57
N ALA A 21 -8.18 -7.06 -0.28
CA ALA A 21 -6.83 -6.70 0.15
C ALA A 21 -6.83 -5.41 0.99
N ALA A 22 -7.57 -4.38 0.57
CA ALA A 22 -7.71 -3.14 1.34
C ALA A 22 -8.49 -3.38 2.64
N LEU A 23 -9.54 -4.21 2.60
CA LEU A 23 -10.28 -4.63 3.79
C LEU A 23 -9.36 -5.34 4.80
N GLU A 24 -8.58 -6.33 4.34
CA GLU A 24 -7.60 -7.05 5.17
C GLU A 24 -6.64 -6.08 5.85
N LEU A 25 -6.01 -5.18 5.08
CA LEU A 25 -5.03 -4.24 5.62
C LEU A 25 -5.65 -3.26 6.61
N LEU A 26 -6.75 -2.59 6.25
CA LEU A 26 -7.34 -1.55 7.11
C LEU A 26 -8.03 -2.09 8.37
N THR A 27 -8.36 -3.38 8.41
CA THR A 27 -8.96 -4.02 9.60
C THR A 27 -7.93 -4.68 10.51
N SER A 28 -6.74 -5.00 10.00
CA SER A 28 -5.73 -5.76 10.73
C SER A 28 -4.36 -5.09 10.86
N ARG A 29 -4.18 -3.89 10.30
CA ARG A 29 -2.94 -3.10 10.37
C ARG A 29 -3.23 -1.67 10.78
N GLN A 30 -2.24 -1.06 11.44
CA GLN A 30 -2.20 0.38 11.64
C GLN A 30 -1.13 0.95 10.71
N LEU A 31 -1.53 1.84 9.80
CA LEU A 31 -0.65 2.45 8.81
C LEU A 31 -0.40 3.91 9.17
N TRP A 32 0.86 4.30 9.30
CA TRP A 32 1.29 5.65 9.66
C TRP A 32 1.95 6.33 8.47
N PHE A 33 1.56 7.57 8.19
CA PHE A 33 2.06 8.33 7.06
C PHE A 33 2.63 9.69 7.52
N ILE A 34 3.95 9.85 7.42
CA ILE A 34 4.61 11.16 7.56
C ILE A 34 4.79 11.72 6.15
N LEU A 35 3.91 12.62 5.74
CA LEU A 35 3.87 13.09 4.35
C LEU A 35 5.13 13.86 3.94
N VAL A 36 5.67 14.67 4.86
CA VAL A 36 6.84 15.52 4.68
C VAL A 36 7.59 15.61 6.02
N VAL A 37 8.83 15.10 6.06
CA VAL A 37 9.72 15.21 7.23
C VAL A 37 10.39 16.58 7.30
N ASN A 38 10.73 17.17 6.15
CA ASN A 38 11.34 18.51 6.03
C ASN A 38 10.33 19.52 5.45
N PRO A 39 9.35 20.01 6.24
CA PRO A 39 8.33 20.94 5.75
C PRO A 39 8.92 22.30 5.37
N ASP A 40 9.96 22.76 6.06
CA ASP A 40 10.60 24.06 5.82
C ASP A 40 11.34 24.07 4.47
N GLY A 41 12.09 23.00 4.18
CA GLY A 41 12.73 22.81 2.88
C GLY A 41 11.70 22.65 1.75
N TYR A 42 10.61 21.91 1.99
CA TYR A 42 9.52 21.79 1.02
C TYR A 42 8.89 23.15 0.69
N ALA A 43 8.53 23.94 1.72
CA ALA A 43 7.96 25.27 1.56
C ALA A 43 8.92 26.24 0.84
N HIS A 44 10.22 26.17 1.15
CA HIS A 44 11.23 26.94 0.42
C HIS A 44 11.23 26.61 -1.08
N ASN A 45 11.20 25.32 -1.43
CA ASN A 45 11.18 24.92 -2.84
C ASN A 45 9.91 25.37 -3.58
N GLU A 46 8.74 25.29 -2.94
CA GLU A 46 7.48 25.82 -3.50
C GLU A 46 7.59 27.33 -3.78
N MET A 47 8.16 28.09 -2.85
CA MET A 47 8.37 29.53 -3.03
C MET A 47 9.40 29.82 -4.13
N ALA A 48 10.52 29.10 -4.15
CA ALA A 48 11.59 29.27 -5.12
C ALA A 48 11.13 28.95 -6.55
N ARG A 49 10.24 27.96 -6.71
CA ARG A 49 9.59 27.63 -7.99
C ARG A 49 8.75 28.78 -8.53
N VAL A 50 8.03 29.50 -7.66
CA VAL A 50 7.13 30.60 -8.08
C VAL A 50 7.89 31.91 -8.30
N TRP A 51 8.89 32.21 -7.47
CA TRP A 51 9.46 33.55 -7.39
C TRP A 51 10.97 33.66 -7.69
N GLU A 52 11.74 32.58 -7.54
CA GLU A 52 13.22 32.64 -7.58
C GLU A 52 13.86 32.02 -8.83
N HIS A 53 13.07 31.83 -9.91
CA HIS A 53 13.54 31.43 -11.24
C HIS A 53 14.53 30.23 -11.20
N ASN A 54 14.13 29.13 -10.58
CA ASN A 54 14.84 27.83 -10.53
C ASN A 54 15.92 27.64 -9.45
N LYS A 55 15.93 28.40 -8.34
CA LYS A 55 16.69 28.03 -7.12
C LYS A 55 16.01 26.94 -6.29
N MET A 56 15.60 25.85 -6.95
CA MET A 56 14.99 24.69 -6.29
C MET A 56 16.08 23.76 -5.74
N GLY A 57 15.76 22.92 -4.76
CA GLY A 57 16.66 21.88 -4.24
C GLY A 57 17.08 22.06 -2.78
N GLN A 58 16.36 22.86 -1.99
CA GLN A 58 16.52 22.85 -0.54
C GLN A 58 16.07 21.50 0.02
N ARG A 59 17.03 20.59 0.20
CA ARG A 59 16.82 19.25 0.80
C ARG A 59 17.18 19.20 2.28
N LYS A 60 18.07 20.09 2.74
CA LYS A 60 18.52 20.20 4.12
C LYS A 60 17.51 20.96 4.99
N SER A 61 17.66 20.97 6.31
CA SER A 61 16.75 21.66 7.26
C SER A 61 16.64 23.18 7.05
N GLY A 62 17.54 23.80 6.28
CA GLY A 62 17.57 25.25 6.07
C GLY A 62 18.09 26.02 7.29
N ALA A 63 18.51 25.32 8.34
CA ALA A 63 19.17 25.92 9.50
C ALA A 63 20.41 26.73 9.08
N PRO A 64 20.71 27.89 9.70
CA PRO A 64 21.86 28.73 9.36
C PRO A 64 23.16 28.12 9.90
N THR A 65 23.54 26.96 9.38
CA THR A 65 24.71 26.19 9.83
C THR A 65 26.03 26.82 9.37
N CYS A 66 26.00 27.69 8.37
CA CYS A 66 27.19 28.39 7.88
C CYS A 66 26.85 29.71 7.17
N ASP A 67 27.87 30.43 6.68
CA ASP A 67 27.75 31.74 6.01
C ASP A 67 27.17 31.68 4.58
N LYS A 68 26.29 30.70 4.33
CA LYS A 68 25.54 30.56 3.08
C LYS A 68 24.05 30.63 3.36
N SER A 69 23.27 30.97 2.35
CA SER A 69 21.81 30.86 2.40
C SER A 69 21.35 29.50 1.88
N PRO A 70 20.13 29.06 2.20
CA PRO A 70 19.37 28.12 1.37
C PRO A 70 19.62 28.29 -0.15
N PRO A 71 19.83 27.20 -0.93
CA PRO A 71 19.74 25.78 -0.58
C PRO A 71 20.97 25.18 0.14
N ASP A 72 22.06 25.93 0.25
CA ASP A 72 23.39 25.42 0.64
C ASP A 72 23.59 25.30 2.15
N ALA A 73 22.77 25.98 2.97
CA ALA A 73 22.81 25.90 4.42
C ALA A 73 21.83 24.84 4.97
N GLY A 74 22.11 24.38 6.18
CA GLY A 74 21.30 23.39 6.89
C GLY A 74 22.00 22.05 7.04
N VAL A 75 21.33 21.17 7.78
CA VAL A 75 21.73 19.78 8.02
C VAL A 75 20.99 18.85 7.06
N ASP A 76 21.69 17.87 6.50
CA ASP A 76 21.07 16.77 5.78
C ASP A 76 20.41 15.84 6.80
N LEU A 77 19.07 15.83 6.83
CA LEU A 77 18.31 15.06 7.80
C LEU A 77 18.61 13.56 7.70
N ASN A 78 18.91 13.04 6.50
CA ASN A 78 19.23 11.63 6.30
C ASN A 78 20.73 11.32 6.50
N ARG A 79 21.43 12.19 7.23
CA ARG A 79 22.77 11.99 7.82
C ARG A 79 22.78 12.21 9.33
N ASN A 80 21.63 12.53 9.91
CA ASN A 80 21.51 13.04 11.28
C ASN A 80 20.98 12.00 12.28
N TYR A 81 20.94 10.71 11.93
CA TYR A 81 20.61 9.60 12.84
C TYR A 81 21.87 9.01 13.47
N ASP A 82 21.75 8.27 14.58
CA ASP A 82 22.90 7.87 15.42
C ASP A 82 23.70 6.66 14.92
N VAL A 83 23.23 5.92 13.92
CA VAL A 83 23.99 4.81 13.30
C VAL A 83 25.07 5.35 12.37
N CYS A 84 26.33 4.99 12.64
CA CYS A 84 27.50 5.52 11.95
C CYS A 84 27.59 7.07 11.94
N PHE A 85 26.92 7.76 12.85
CA PHE A 85 26.89 9.23 12.85
C PHE A 85 28.31 9.82 12.86
N ALA A 86 28.59 10.69 11.87
CA ALA A 86 29.88 11.40 11.76
C ALA A 86 31.13 10.50 11.82
N ARG A 87 30.99 9.19 11.54
CA ARG A 87 32.06 8.19 11.70
C ARG A 87 33.32 8.57 10.92
N ASP A 88 33.12 8.99 9.67
CA ASP A 88 34.16 9.41 8.75
C ASP A 88 33.62 10.44 7.74
N ALA A 89 34.48 10.87 6.83
CA ALA A 89 34.16 11.85 5.79
C ALA A 89 33.69 11.22 4.45
N LYS A 90 33.37 9.92 4.41
CA LYS A 90 32.96 9.22 3.17
C LYS A 90 31.44 9.09 3.03
N GLY A 91 30.71 8.93 4.14
CA GLY A 91 29.25 8.79 4.13
C GLY A 91 28.47 10.00 4.64
N SER A 92 29.17 11.00 5.16
CA SER A 92 28.63 12.29 5.60
C SER A 92 29.75 13.33 5.72
N SER A 93 29.43 14.61 5.67
CA SER A 93 30.36 15.70 5.95
C SER A 93 30.20 16.22 7.37
N ASN A 94 31.33 16.50 8.06
CA ASN A 94 31.34 17.24 9.33
C ASN A 94 31.51 18.76 9.11
N LYS A 95 31.57 19.22 7.86
CA LYS A 95 31.70 20.64 7.52
C LYS A 95 30.31 21.27 7.42
N PRO A 96 30.02 22.38 8.14
CA PRO A 96 28.67 22.95 8.18
C PRO A 96 28.07 23.43 6.86
N CYS A 97 28.91 23.75 5.86
CA CYS A 97 28.47 24.04 4.48
C CYS A 97 28.53 22.81 3.54
N GLY A 98 28.79 21.62 4.06
CA GLY A 98 28.83 20.39 3.27
C GLY A 98 27.46 20.05 2.71
N ASP A 99 27.46 19.44 1.53
CA ASP A 99 26.23 18.98 0.90
C ASP A 99 25.54 17.93 1.77
N ASP A 100 26.27 16.97 2.30
CA ASP A 100 25.82 15.90 3.20
C ASP A 100 26.18 16.21 4.67
N TYR A 101 26.09 17.47 5.07
CA TYR A 101 26.41 17.88 6.44
C TYR A 101 25.50 17.17 7.45
N ASN A 102 26.10 16.40 8.35
CA ASN A 102 25.38 15.58 9.33
C ASN A 102 24.89 16.34 10.57
N GLY A 103 25.30 17.59 10.77
CA GLY A 103 24.91 18.36 11.95
C GLY A 103 25.92 18.27 13.09
N PRO A 104 25.73 19.07 14.17
CA PRO A 104 26.65 19.11 15.31
C PRO A 104 26.63 17.85 16.18
N SER A 105 25.54 17.08 16.15
CA SER A 105 25.36 15.81 16.85
C SER A 105 24.24 15.00 16.20
N ALA A 106 24.18 13.69 16.45
CA ALA A 106 23.02 12.89 16.06
C ALA A 106 21.75 13.48 16.67
N PHE A 107 20.67 13.46 15.90
CA PHE A 107 19.37 14.05 16.22
C PHE A 107 19.45 15.52 16.64
N SER A 108 20.36 16.31 16.03
CA SER A 108 20.43 17.75 16.29
C SER A 108 19.20 18.50 15.78
N GLU A 109 18.58 18.00 14.71
CA GLU A 109 17.47 18.68 14.05
C GLU A 109 16.12 18.33 14.68
N PRO A 110 15.21 19.30 14.86
CA PRO A 110 13.89 19.02 15.44
C PRO A 110 13.07 18.03 14.59
N GLU A 111 13.29 17.98 13.27
CA GLU A 111 12.64 17.05 12.36
C GLU A 111 13.05 15.60 12.64
N THR A 112 14.36 15.33 12.80
CA THR A 112 14.86 13.98 13.11
C THR A 112 14.53 13.59 14.55
N GLN A 113 14.53 14.54 15.49
CA GLN A 113 14.02 14.31 16.85
C GLN A 113 12.54 13.91 16.84
N ALA A 114 11.71 14.53 16.01
CA ALA A 114 10.29 14.18 15.92
C ALA A 114 10.07 12.76 15.37
N VAL A 115 10.85 12.36 14.35
CA VAL A 115 10.82 10.97 13.83
C VAL A 115 11.32 9.99 14.90
N ARG A 116 12.43 10.31 15.56
CA ARG A 116 12.98 9.49 16.66
C ARG A 116 11.94 9.28 17.74
N ASP A 117 11.40 10.36 18.27
CA ASP A 117 10.41 10.34 19.35
C ASP A 117 9.14 9.57 18.96
N LEU A 118 8.71 9.63 17.69
CA LEU A 118 7.55 8.86 17.23
C LEU A 118 7.85 7.35 17.26
N VAL A 119 9.00 6.94 16.72
CA VAL A 119 9.39 5.52 16.67
C VAL A 119 9.65 5.00 18.08
N GLU A 120 10.39 5.73 18.90
CA GLU A 120 10.73 5.33 20.28
C GLU A 120 9.50 5.19 21.19
N ARG A 121 8.45 5.98 20.96
CA ARG A 121 7.18 5.86 21.71
C ARG A 121 6.33 4.66 21.29
N ASN A 122 6.57 4.10 20.09
CA ASN A 122 5.74 3.05 19.49
C ASN A 122 6.61 1.90 18.95
N THR A 123 7.75 1.60 19.58
CA THR A 123 8.73 0.62 19.07
C THR A 123 8.16 -0.77 18.91
N THR A 124 7.20 -1.17 19.76
CA THR A 124 6.54 -2.47 19.67
C THR A 124 5.54 -2.55 18.52
N ASP A 125 5.08 -1.40 18.00
CA ASP A 125 3.98 -1.31 17.04
C ASP A 125 4.48 -1.35 15.60
N PHE A 126 5.65 -0.74 15.33
CA PHE A 126 6.26 -0.74 14.01
C PHE A 126 7.08 -2.00 13.75
N ARG A 127 6.80 -2.68 12.64
CA ARG A 127 7.59 -3.84 12.18
C ARG A 127 8.28 -3.61 10.83
N VAL A 128 7.74 -2.70 10.04
CA VAL A 128 8.28 -2.27 8.74
C VAL A 128 8.23 -0.75 8.65
N ALA A 129 9.14 -0.17 7.88
CA ALA A 129 9.10 1.25 7.54
C ALA A 129 9.66 1.47 6.12
N LEU A 130 9.07 2.39 5.36
CA LEU A 130 9.61 2.81 4.06
C LEU A 130 9.89 4.32 4.11
N ASN A 131 11.18 4.68 4.09
CA ASN A 131 11.65 6.05 4.07
C ASN A 131 11.81 6.50 2.61
N TYR A 132 10.78 7.13 2.03
CA TYR A 132 10.77 7.45 0.60
C TYR A 132 11.67 8.64 0.24
N HIS A 133 12.51 8.40 -0.75
CA HIS A 133 13.35 9.38 -1.44
C HIS A 133 13.05 9.37 -2.94
N SER A 134 13.67 10.28 -3.67
CA SER A 134 13.73 10.29 -5.13
C SER A 134 15.14 10.74 -5.52
N TYR A 135 15.76 10.22 -6.58
CA TYR A 135 15.23 9.30 -7.58
C TYR A 135 16.19 8.15 -7.85
N GLY A 136 15.71 7.04 -8.42
CA GLY A 136 16.60 5.93 -8.78
C GLY A 136 15.97 4.60 -9.16
N LYS A 137 14.66 4.39 -8.91
CA LYS A 137 14.00 3.08 -9.02
C LYS A 137 14.76 1.98 -8.26
N TYR A 138 15.04 2.26 -6.99
CA TYR A 138 15.89 1.41 -6.15
C TYR A 138 15.34 1.24 -4.73
N PHE A 139 15.40 0.04 -4.14
CA PHE A 139 15.14 -0.18 -2.72
C PHE A 139 16.47 -0.33 -1.96
N ASN A 140 16.89 0.71 -1.24
CA ASN A 140 18.08 0.63 -0.41
C ASN A 140 17.82 -0.18 0.85
N LEU A 141 18.63 -1.21 1.05
CA LEU A 141 18.60 -2.08 2.23
C LEU A 141 19.64 -1.61 3.24
N PRO A 142 19.37 -1.74 4.55
CA PRO A 142 20.42 -1.63 5.57
C PRO A 142 21.53 -2.67 5.34
N PHE A 143 22.78 -2.42 5.73
CA PHE A 143 23.25 -1.11 6.17
C PHE A 143 23.72 -0.27 4.98
N ALA A 144 23.25 0.97 4.92
CA ALA A 144 23.79 1.97 4.01
C ALA A 144 25.20 2.41 4.46
N CYS A 145 25.50 2.33 5.76
CA CYS A 145 26.85 2.47 6.28
C CYS A 145 27.71 1.24 5.96
N GLN A 146 28.68 1.41 5.05
CA GLN A 146 29.57 0.33 4.61
C GLN A 146 30.35 -0.33 5.76
N ALA A 147 30.66 0.43 6.82
CA ALA A 147 31.40 -0.10 7.96
C ALA A 147 30.61 -1.12 8.80
N GLU A 148 29.27 -1.04 8.79
CA GLU A 148 28.40 -2.02 9.45
C GLU A 148 28.20 -3.27 8.58
N GLY A 149 28.48 -3.18 7.27
CA GLY A 149 28.34 -4.29 6.33
C GLY A 149 26.89 -4.57 5.97
N GLU A 150 26.44 -5.80 6.20
CA GLU A 150 25.08 -6.27 5.95
C GLU A 150 24.45 -6.74 7.26
N PRO A 151 23.11 -6.68 7.42
CA PRO A 151 22.43 -7.30 8.53
C PRO A 151 22.86 -8.77 8.71
N THR A 152 22.94 -9.24 9.95
CA THR A 152 23.30 -10.64 10.18
C THR A 152 22.17 -11.57 9.71
N GLU A 153 22.53 -12.74 9.15
CA GLU A 153 21.54 -13.76 8.83
C GLU A 153 20.78 -14.23 10.09
N PRO A 154 19.49 -14.59 9.96
CA PRO A 154 18.70 -14.70 8.73
C PRO A 154 18.12 -13.36 8.21
N ASN A 155 18.36 -12.24 8.89
CA ASN A 155 17.64 -10.99 8.61
C ASN A 155 17.99 -10.36 7.26
N ASN A 156 19.24 -10.51 6.79
CA ASN A 156 19.61 -10.05 5.45
C ASN A 156 18.85 -10.82 4.37
N SER A 157 18.70 -12.15 4.51
CA SER A 157 17.84 -12.94 3.62
C SER A 157 16.40 -12.43 3.62
N VAL A 158 15.86 -12.06 4.80
CA VAL A 158 14.51 -11.48 4.90
C VAL A 158 14.41 -10.13 4.19
N PHE A 159 15.37 -9.20 4.38
CA PHE A 159 15.40 -7.93 3.65
C PHE A 159 15.42 -8.14 2.13
N ARG A 160 16.26 -9.05 1.65
CA ARG A 160 16.37 -9.36 0.22
C ARG A 160 15.09 -9.98 -0.33
N ALA A 161 14.46 -10.91 0.40
CA ALA A 161 13.18 -11.51 0.01
C ALA A 161 12.05 -10.47 -0.05
N LEU A 162 11.95 -9.59 0.96
CA LEU A 162 10.97 -8.50 0.96
C LEU A 162 11.17 -7.56 -0.23
N ALA A 163 12.41 -7.14 -0.49
CA ALA A 163 12.72 -6.23 -1.59
C ALA A 163 12.54 -6.86 -2.97
N GLN A 164 12.90 -8.14 -3.12
CA GLN A 164 12.67 -8.92 -4.34
C GLN A 164 11.19 -8.99 -4.68
N GLU A 165 10.33 -9.29 -3.69
CA GLU A 165 8.89 -9.37 -3.91
C GLU A 165 8.29 -7.98 -4.20
N MET A 166 8.71 -6.95 -3.46
CA MET A 166 8.31 -5.57 -3.74
C MET A 166 8.70 -5.11 -5.15
N ALA A 167 9.82 -5.60 -5.69
CA ALA A 167 10.34 -5.24 -7.00
C ALA A 167 9.71 -6.01 -8.18
N TYR A 168 8.97 -7.09 -7.90
CA TYR A 168 8.56 -8.09 -8.90
C TYR A 168 7.83 -7.49 -10.11
N PHE A 169 6.94 -6.51 -9.89
CA PHE A 169 6.12 -5.92 -10.96
C PHE A 169 6.59 -4.56 -11.46
N ASN A 170 7.54 -3.89 -10.78
CA ASN A 170 7.93 -2.52 -11.10
C ASN A 170 9.38 -2.39 -11.61
N GLY A 171 10.16 -3.47 -11.54
CA GLY A 171 11.53 -3.52 -12.03
C GLY A 171 12.52 -2.67 -11.23
N PHE A 172 12.18 -2.32 -9.98
CA PHE A 172 13.12 -1.64 -9.09
C PHE A 172 14.30 -2.56 -8.79
N SER A 173 15.51 -2.02 -8.79
CA SER A 173 16.67 -2.74 -8.27
C SER A 173 16.71 -2.64 -6.73
N TYR A 174 17.49 -3.49 -6.06
CA TYR A 174 17.56 -3.49 -4.60
C TYR A 174 18.89 -4.03 -4.09
N GLY A 175 19.27 -3.63 -2.87
CA GLY A 175 20.51 -4.03 -2.21
C GLY A 175 21.10 -2.92 -1.36
N GLN A 176 22.32 -3.12 -0.84
CA GLN A 176 23.01 -2.09 -0.08
C GLN A 176 23.57 -1.02 -1.02
N SER A 177 23.41 0.26 -0.67
CA SER A 177 23.75 1.39 -1.54
C SER A 177 25.21 1.37 -2.02
N TRP A 178 26.15 0.95 -1.19
CA TRP A 178 27.59 0.90 -1.49
C TRP A 178 28.06 -0.39 -2.17
N LYS A 179 27.20 -1.42 -2.26
CA LYS A 179 27.57 -2.77 -2.72
C LYS A 179 26.89 -3.15 -4.02
N ASP A 180 25.57 -2.99 -4.08
CA ASP A 180 24.71 -3.54 -5.13
C ASP A 180 24.09 -2.46 -6.03
N SER A 181 24.48 -1.20 -5.80
CA SER A 181 24.05 -0.06 -6.58
C SER A 181 25.27 0.76 -7.03
N ASN A 182 25.07 1.68 -7.98
CA ASN A 182 26.10 2.64 -8.38
C ASN A 182 26.19 3.85 -7.43
N LEU A 183 25.68 3.73 -6.21
CA LEU A 183 25.70 4.78 -5.19
C LEU A 183 26.93 4.65 -4.27
N TYR A 184 26.79 5.08 -3.02
CA TYR A 184 27.87 5.32 -2.08
C TYR A 184 27.43 4.93 -0.67
N THR A 185 28.41 4.81 0.24
CA THR A 185 28.15 4.59 1.67
C THR A 185 27.45 5.81 2.27
N VAL A 186 26.53 5.59 3.21
CA VAL A 186 25.80 6.67 3.89
C VAL A 186 25.95 6.51 5.40
N ASN A 187 26.30 7.59 6.09
CA ASN A 187 26.42 7.62 7.55
C ASN A 187 25.21 8.37 8.13
N GLY A 188 24.63 7.86 9.22
CA GLY A 188 23.51 8.53 9.92
C GLY A 188 22.18 8.48 9.17
N GLU A 189 21.92 7.38 8.46
CA GLU A 189 20.71 7.15 7.67
C GLU A 189 19.55 6.61 8.53
N THR A 190 18.32 6.95 8.16
CA THR A 190 17.11 6.67 8.97
C THR A 190 16.79 5.18 9.08
N SER A 191 16.89 4.42 7.98
CA SER A 191 16.56 2.99 7.94
C SER A 191 17.56 2.13 8.70
N ASP A 192 18.85 2.47 8.61
CA ASP A 192 19.95 1.89 9.39
C ASP A 192 19.65 2.01 10.89
N TRP A 193 19.25 3.21 11.34
CA TRP A 193 18.84 3.45 12.73
C TRP A 193 17.59 2.65 13.13
N MET A 194 16.52 2.72 12.35
CA MET A 194 15.28 1.98 12.63
C MET A 194 15.53 0.46 12.73
N TRP A 195 16.42 -0.08 11.89
CA TRP A 195 16.81 -1.49 11.95
C TRP A 195 17.68 -1.79 13.17
N GLN A 196 18.79 -1.09 13.36
CA GLN A 196 19.77 -1.41 14.40
C GLN A 196 19.27 -1.15 15.82
N ALA A 197 18.54 -0.05 16.03
CA ALA A 197 18.06 0.34 17.35
C ALA A 197 16.75 -0.37 17.74
N HIS A 198 15.90 -0.71 16.75
CA HIS A 198 14.53 -1.14 17.02
C HIS A 198 14.10 -2.44 16.33
N GLY A 199 14.94 -3.02 15.46
CA GLY A 199 14.60 -4.25 14.72
C GLY A 199 13.45 -4.05 13.72
N ILE A 200 13.20 -2.81 13.29
CA ILE A 200 12.20 -2.49 12.27
C ILE A 200 12.80 -2.80 10.92
N PHE A 201 12.13 -3.61 10.09
CA PHE A 201 12.55 -3.86 8.70
C PHE A 201 12.32 -2.60 7.86
N ALA A 202 13.21 -1.64 8.03
CA ALA A 202 13.18 -0.33 7.40
C ALA A 202 14.03 -0.33 6.13
N MET A 203 13.51 0.28 5.06
CA MET A 203 14.20 0.43 3.78
C MET A 203 14.00 1.85 3.26
N SER A 204 14.88 2.29 2.37
CA SER A 204 14.83 3.62 1.76
C SER A 204 14.60 3.51 0.24
N PRO A 205 13.33 3.47 -0.22
CA PRO A 205 13.03 3.48 -1.65
C PRO A 205 13.39 4.81 -2.31
N GLU A 206 14.14 4.76 -3.40
CA GLU A 206 14.34 5.84 -4.36
C GLU A 206 13.29 5.69 -5.46
N VAL A 207 12.23 6.49 -5.39
CA VAL A 207 11.14 6.42 -6.38
C VAL A 207 11.63 6.85 -7.77
N GLY A 208 10.86 6.53 -8.82
CA GLY A 208 11.28 6.84 -10.20
C GLY A 208 11.47 8.35 -10.47
N PRO A 209 12.08 8.70 -11.61
CA PRO A 209 12.62 7.82 -12.65
C PRO A 209 13.94 7.14 -12.26
N GLY A 210 14.52 6.33 -13.15
CA GLY A 210 15.81 5.66 -12.92
C GLY A 210 16.99 6.64 -12.94
N PHE A 211 18.15 6.19 -12.45
CA PHE A 211 19.37 7.02 -12.34
C PHE A 211 19.90 7.53 -13.69
N GLU A 212 19.51 6.92 -14.81
CA GLU A 212 19.84 7.35 -16.17
C GLU A 212 19.20 8.69 -16.57
N VAL A 213 18.17 9.12 -15.84
CA VAL A 213 17.50 10.40 -16.08
C VAL A 213 18.29 11.54 -15.45
N GLN A 214 18.32 12.67 -16.16
CA GLN A 214 18.99 13.89 -15.67
C GLN A 214 18.37 14.37 -14.34
N SER A 215 19.18 15.03 -13.53
CA SER A 215 18.80 15.42 -12.16
C SER A 215 17.51 16.24 -12.07
N VAL A 216 17.33 17.24 -12.93
CA VAL A 216 16.12 18.08 -12.89
C VAL A 216 14.85 17.26 -13.13
N PRO A 217 14.69 16.53 -14.25
CA PRO A 217 13.51 15.68 -14.44
C PRO A 217 13.44 14.49 -13.47
N GLY A 218 14.55 14.11 -12.83
CA GLY A 218 14.57 13.11 -11.76
C GLY A 218 13.88 13.58 -10.47
N PHE A 219 14.30 14.73 -9.94
CA PHE A 219 13.72 15.30 -8.71
C PHE A 219 12.42 16.08 -8.96
N TRP A 220 12.23 16.61 -10.17
CA TRP A 220 11.11 17.47 -10.57
C TRP A 220 10.43 16.94 -11.84
N PRO A 221 9.85 15.73 -11.80
CA PRO A 221 9.15 15.19 -12.95
C PRO A 221 7.91 16.03 -13.29
N PRO A 222 7.49 16.08 -14.57
CA PRO A 222 6.22 16.66 -14.99
C PRO A 222 5.03 16.10 -14.19
N SER A 223 4.06 16.96 -13.87
CA SER A 223 2.93 16.60 -13.01
C SER A 223 2.05 15.47 -13.57
N ASP A 224 2.00 15.33 -14.89
CA ASP A 224 1.28 14.26 -15.60
C ASP A 224 1.97 12.89 -15.47
N GLN A 225 3.27 12.85 -15.14
CA GLN A 225 4.00 11.60 -14.87
C GLN A 225 3.82 11.10 -13.43
N VAL A 226 3.49 11.99 -12.48
CA VAL A 226 3.39 11.67 -11.05
C VAL A 226 2.43 10.50 -10.75
N PRO A 227 1.22 10.40 -11.35
CA PRO A 227 0.33 9.27 -11.12
C PRO A 227 0.95 7.94 -11.54
N GLN A 228 1.65 7.90 -12.67
CA GLN A 228 2.31 6.68 -13.16
C GLN A 228 3.50 6.31 -12.28
N LEU A 229 4.35 7.28 -11.91
CA LEU A 229 5.48 7.03 -11.01
C LEU A 229 5.04 6.53 -9.63
N SER A 230 3.89 7.01 -9.15
CA SER A 230 3.31 6.56 -7.87
C SER A 230 2.67 5.17 -7.99
N SER A 231 2.03 4.86 -9.13
CA SER A 231 1.38 3.56 -9.34
C SER A 231 2.37 2.39 -9.44
N GLU A 232 3.61 2.64 -9.87
CA GLU A 232 4.69 1.64 -9.88
C GLU A 232 4.96 1.03 -8.48
N LEU A 233 4.71 1.77 -7.40
CA LEU A 233 4.92 1.31 -6.03
C LEU A 233 3.66 0.77 -5.37
N HIS A 234 2.51 0.78 -6.07
CA HIS A 234 1.23 0.34 -5.52
C HIS A 234 1.32 -1.06 -4.89
N TYR A 235 1.81 -2.04 -5.66
CA TYR A 235 1.97 -3.41 -5.19
C TYR A 235 2.93 -3.49 -3.99
N SER A 236 4.09 -2.84 -4.10
CA SER A 236 5.13 -2.84 -3.07
C SER A 236 4.58 -2.34 -1.73
N ASN A 237 3.80 -1.26 -1.74
CA ASN A 237 3.27 -0.64 -0.54
C ASN A 237 2.20 -1.51 0.13
N LEU A 238 1.32 -2.16 -0.66
CA LEU A 238 0.33 -3.10 -0.13
C LEU A 238 1.00 -4.36 0.42
N TYR A 239 1.99 -4.90 -0.30
CA TYR A 239 2.72 -6.08 0.10
C TYR A 239 3.46 -5.87 1.43
N ILE A 240 4.29 -4.83 1.54
CA ILE A 240 5.05 -4.60 2.77
C ILE A 240 4.12 -4.31 3.97
N SER A 241 3.01 -3.62 3.75
CA SER A 241 1.99 -3.36 4.77
C SER A 241 1.35 -4.66 5.26
N ARG A 242 1.14 -5.63 4.36
CA ARG A 242 0.65 -6.97 4.69
C ARG A 242 1.67 -7.70 5.57
N MET A 243 2.95 -7.69 5.18
CA MET A 243 4.03 -8.39 5.87
C MET A 243 4.31 -7.85 7.29
N ALA A 244 3.91 -6.62 7.60
CA ALA A 244 4.08 -6.01 8.92
C ALA A 244 3.42 -6.78 10.09
N GLY A 245 2.39 -7.58 9.80
CA GLY A 245 1.70 -8.41 10.77
C GLY A 245 1.67 -9.88 10.35
N PRO A 246 0.86 -10.72 11.00
CA PRO A 246 0.76 -12.14 10.65
C PRO A 246 0.23 -12.35 9.24
N VAL A 247 0.77 -13.36 8.55
CA VAL A 247 0.32 -13.80 7.22
C VAL A 247 0.25 -15.32 7.21
N TYR A 248 -0.96 -15.86 7.35
CA TYR A 248 -1.15 -17.29 7.48
C TYR A 248 -1.08 -18.04 6.15
N SER A 249 -0.34 -19.15 6.16
CA SER A 249 -0.42 -20.20 5.14
C SER A 249 -0.96 -21.46 5.80
N LEU A 250 -1.84 -22.18 5.10
CA LEU A 250 -2.43 -23.43 5.57
C LEU A 250 -2.25 -24.50 4.50
N VAL A 251 -1.57 -25.57 4.87
CA VAL A 251 -1.33 -26.74 4.02
C VAL A 251 -2.05 -27.94 4.61
N VAL A 252 -3.02 -28.47 3.87
CA VAL A 252 -3.70 -29.72 4.25
C VAL A 252 -2.78 -30.90 3.92
N LYS A 253 -2.48 -31.71 4.92
CA LYS A 253 -1.63 -32.91 4.82
C LYS A 253 -2.46 -34.18 4.66
N GLY A 254 -3.67 -34.21 5.22
CA GLY A 254 -4.56 -35.36 5.17
C GLY A 254 -5.99 -35.01 5.55
N VAL A 255 -6.93 -35.77 5.00
CA VAL A 255 -8.35 -35.73 5.38
C VAL A 255 -8.79 -37.18 5.57
N GLN A 256 -9.48 -37.49 6.65
CA GLN A 256 -10.00 -38.83 6.90
C GLN A 256 -11.38 -38.75 7.57
N LEU A 257 -12.21 -39.74 7.29
CA LEU A 257 -13.52 -39.89 7.94
C LEU A 257 -13.38 -40.92 9.07
N GLY A 258 -13.91 -40.61 10.25
CA GLY A 258 -13.86 -41.49 11.41
C GLY A 258 -15.17 -41.50 12.17
N ALA A 259 -15.32 -42.49 13.05
CA ALA A 259 -16.42 -42.58 14.00
C ALA A 259 -15.89 -43.10 15.34
N ILE A 260 -16.34 -42.50 16.44
CA ILE A 260 -16.09 -42.97 17.81
C ILE A 260 -17.42 -43.49 18.37
N ASP A 261 -17.38 -44.65 19.02
CA ASP A 261 -18.53 -45.22 19.74
C ASP A 261 -18.31 -45.05 21.25
N ASP A 262 -18.82 -43.96 21.82
CA ASP A 262 -18.76 -43.65 23.25
C ASP A 262 -19.98 -44.24 24.00
N GLY A 263 -20.12 -45.56 23.95
CA GLY A 263 -21.10 -46.28 24.76
C GLY A 263 -22.54 -46.25 24.23
N GLY A 264 -22.72 -46.24 22.89
CA GLY A 264 -24.01 -46.39 22.24
C GLY A 264 -24.49 -45.17 21.42
N HIS A 265 -23.69 -44.11 21.33
CA HIS A 265 -23.92 -42.95 20.47
C HIS A 265 -22.73 -42.76 19.53
N PRO A 266 -22.74 -43.35 18.32
CA PRO A 266 -21.66 -43.16 17.37
C PRO A 266 -21.61 -41.69 16.93
N SER A 267 -20.52 -40.99 17.27
CA SER A 267 -20.24 -39.66 16.76
C SER A 267 -19.29 -39.77 15.58
N SER A 268 -19.79 -39.47 14.38
CA SER A 268 -18.99 -39.39 13.16
C SER A 268 -18.26 -38.05 13.08
N PHE A 269 -17.05 -38.03 12.54
CA PHE A 269 -16.26 -36.82 12.38
C PHE A 269 -15.37 -36.89 11.13
N VAL A 270 -14.93 -35.71 10.68
CA VAL A 270 -13.89 -35.55 9.68
C VAL A 270 -12.63 -35.06 10.37
N SER A 271 -11.55 -35.84 10.32
CA SER A 271 -10.23 -35.40 10.80
C SER A 271 -9.47 -34.76 9.65
N VAL A 272 -8.99 -33.54 9.87
CA VAL A 272 -8.17 -32.79 8.90
C VAL A 272 -6.81 -32.51 9.52
N ASP A 273 -5.77 -33.10 8.95
CA ASP A 273 -4.38 -32.81 9.33
C ASP A 273 -3.89 -31.60 8.55
N VAL A 274 -3.50 -30.55 9.24
CA VAL A 274 -3.04 -29.30 8.64
C VAL A 274 -1.73 -28.83 9.25
N ALA A 275 -0.90 -28.23 8.42
CA ALA A 275 0.20 -27.39 8.86
C ALA A 275 -0.17 -25.93 8.66
N VAL A 276 -0.02 -25.12 9.71
CA VAL A 276 -0.28 -23.68 9.67
C VAL A 276 1.03 -22.96 9.95
N THR A 277 1.43 -22.07 9.06
CA THR A 277 2.62 -21.23 9.22
C THR A 277 2.24 -19.76 9.20
N ASN A 278 3.10 -18.93 9.79
CA ASN A 278 2.98 -17.48 9.75
C ASN A 278 4.18 -16.89 9.00
N ASN A 279 3.95 -16.52 7.75
CA ASN A 279 4.96 -15.95 6.88
C ASN A 279 5.14 -14.44 7.10
N GLY A 280 4.40 -13.86 8.05
CA GLY A 280 4.49 -12.45 8.40
C GLY A 280 5.67 -12.12 9.31
N LEU A 281 5.86 -10.84 9.60
CA LEU A 281 6.99 -10.38 10.41
C LEU A 281 6.67 -10.29 11.91
N ARG A 282 5.42 -10.50 12.32
CA ARG A 282 5.00 -10.46 13.73
C ARG A 282 4.54 -11.84 14.21
N PRO A 283 5.06 -12.36 15.33
CA PRO A 283 4.56 -13.60 15.93
C PRO A 283 3.15 -13.38 16.49
N VAL A 284 2.39 -14.46 16.64
CA VAL A 284 0.97 -14.37 17.02
C VAL A 284 0.47 -15.63 17.71
N THR A 285 -0.45 -15.45 18.65
CA THR A 285 -1.32 -16.53 19.14
C THR A 285 -2.62 -16.49 18.37
N ALA A 286 -2.97 -17.60 17.73
CA ALA A 286 -4.15 -17.73 16.87
C ALA A 286 -4.98 -18.95 17.27
N GLU A 287 -6.21 -18.97 16.79
CA GLU A 287 -7.17 -20.07 16.93
C GLU A 287 -7.42 -20.70 15.56
N LEU A 288 -7.41 -22.03 15.51
CA LEU A 288 -7.81 -22.80 14.34
C LEU A 288 -9.09 -23.59 14.66
N ILE A 289 -10.11 -23.39 13.84
CA ILE A 289 -11.45 -23.97 14.00
C ILE A 289 -11.91 -24.53 12.65
N GLY A 290 -12.48 -25.73 12.62
CA GLY A 290 -13.01 -26.35 11.40
C GLY A 290 -14.51 -26.60 11.45
N SER A 291 -15.19 -26.54 10.31
CA SER A 291 -16.59 -26.93 10.15
C SER A 291 -16.85 -27.49 8.75
N VAL A 292 -17.85 -28.36 8.61
CA VAL A 292 -18.39 -28.77 7.30
C VAL A 292 -19.35 -27.73 6.72
N PHE A 293 -19.78 -26.76 7.51
CA PHE A 293 -20.68 -25.69 7.10
C PHE A 293 -19.98 -24.34 7.09
N MET A 294 -20.22 -23.54 6.05
CA MET A 294 -19.61 -22.22 5.89
C MET A 294 -19.97 -21.24 7.02
N ASN A 295 -21.13 -21.43 7.66
CA ASN A 295 -21.57 -20.61 8.79
C ASN A 295 -20.92 -21.03 10.13
N GLY A 296 -20.10 -22.08 10.15
CA GLY A 296 -19.43 -22.57 11.34
C GLY A 296 -20.31 -23.36 12.31
N THR A 297 -21.53 -23.79 11.92
CA THR A 297 -22.33 -24.69 12.77
C THR A 297 -21.66 -26.06 12.86
N SER A 298 -21.80 -26.75 14.00
CA SER A 298 -21.14 -28.05 14.24
C SER A 298 -19.62 -27.99 13.99
N ALA A 299 -18.96 -27.00 14.60
CA ALA A 299 -17.52 -26.82 14.47
C ALA A 299 -16.73 -27.76 15.37
N SER A 300 -15.44 -27.92 15.06
CA SER A 300 -14.46 -28.59 15.90
C SER A 300 -14.21 -27.82 17.20
N ASP A 301 -13.55 -28.49 18.15
CA ASP A 301 -12.88 -27.80 19.23
C ASP A 301 -11.81 -26.82 18.69
N VAL A 302 -11.51 -25.80 19.49
CA VAL A 302 -10.52 -24.77 19.15
C VAL A 302 -9.11 -25.35 19.33
N VAL A 303 -8.30 -25.30 18.26
CA VAL A 303 -6.87 -25.58 18.35
C VAL A 303 -6.13 -24.26 18.52
N HIS A 304 -5.51 -24.07 19.68
CA HIS A 304 -4.66 -22.90 19.93
C HIS A 304 -3.29 -23.07 19.25
N LEU A 305 -2.88 -22.03 18.54
CA LEU A 305 -1.64 -21.97 17.77
C LEU A 305 -0.77 -20.83 18.31
N ASP A 306 0.50 -21.12 18.60
CA ASP A 306 1.52 -20.11 18.87
C ASP A 306 2.50 -20.10 17.69
N LEU A 307 2.32 -19.13 16.80
CA LEU A 307 3.04 -19.07 15.52
C LEU A 307 4.12 -18.01 15.57
N GLN A 308 5.37 -18.44 15.38
CA GLN A 308 6.50 -17.53 15.23
C GLN A 308 6.46 -16.80 13.88
N ALA A 309 7.15 -15.67 13.77
CA ALA A 309 7.32 -14.98 12.50
C ALA A 309 8.38 -15.71 11.67
N GLU A 310 7.95 -16.37 10.59
CA GLU A 310 8.79 -17.16 9.69
C GLU A 310 8.64 -16.63 8.25
N PRO A 311 9.08 -15.39 7.96
CA PRO A 311 9.13 -14.90 6.59
C PRO A 311 10.02 -15.79 5.71
N GLU A 312 9.74 -15.86 4.40
CA GLU A 312 10.47 -16.72 3.46
C GLU A 312 12.00 -16.61 3.66
N GLY A 313 12.65 -17.75 3.93
CA GLY A 313 14.06 -17.85 4.30
C GLY A 313 14.32 -18.28 5.75
N ALA A 314 13.32 -18.30 6.63
CA ALA A 314 13.42 -18.89 7.97
C ALA A 314 13.17 -20.41 7.92
N GLU A 315 14.14 -21.22 8.37
CA GLU A 315 13.97 -22.68 8.52
C GLU A 315 13.07 -22.99 9.73
N GLY A 316 11.76 -22.92 9.52
CA GLY A 316 10.74 -23.30 10.50
C GLY A 316 10.45 -24.81 10.52
N LEU A 317 10.24 -25.36 11.71
CA LEU A 317 9.73 -26.73 11.88
C LEU A 317 8.22 -26.73 11.63
N GLU A 318 7.80 -27.25 10.47
CA GLU A 318 6.39 -27.36 10.10
C GLU A 318 5.64 -28.29 11.09
N LYS A 319 4.87 -27.69 12.01
CA LYS A 319 4.08 -28.44 12.99
C LYS A 319 2.72 -28.80 12.39
N THR A 320 2.39 -30.09 12.43
CA THR A 320 1.08 -30.59 11.99
C THR A 320 0.10 -30.63 13.17
N HIS A 321 -1.13 -30.18 12.91
CA HIS A 321 -2.25 -30.15 13.84
C HIS A 321 -3.42 -30.93 13.23
N THR A 322 -4.14 -31.69 14.05
CA THR A 322 -5.33 -32.44 13.63
C THR A 322 -6.59 -31.73 14.12
N VAL A 323 -7.46 -31.35 13.19
CA VAL A 323 -8.76 -30.73 13.47
C VAL A 323 -9.86 -31.77 13.33
N MET A 324 -10.63 -32.00 14.39
CA MET A 324 -11.68 -33.00 14.44
C MET A 324 -13.05 -32.32 14.28
N ILE A 325 -13.63 -32.41 13.10
CA ILE A 325 -14.89 -31.71 12.77
C ILE A 325 -16.06 -32.67 12.96
N PRO A 326 -16.96 -32.43 13.92
CA PRO A 326 -18.10 -33.32 14.17
C PRO A 326 -19.09 -33.28 12.99
N TYR A 327 -19.65 -34.44 12.66
CA TYR A 327 -20.63 -34.59 11.59
C TYR A 327 -21.67 -35.65 11.97
N SER A 328 -22.94 -35.27 12.05
CA SER A 328 -24.02 -36.19 12.42
C SER A 328 -24.53 -36.97 11.20
N SER A 329 -23.88 -38.10 10.88
CA SER A 329 -24.45 -39.11 9.97
C SER A 329 -24.30 -40.49 10.58
N GLU A 330 -25.39 -41.25 10.52
CA GLU A 330 -25.42 -42.67 10.90
C GLU A 330 -24.82 -43.58 9.80
N ASP A 331 -24.72 -43.10 8.55
CA ASP A 331 -24.14 -43.83 7.41
C ASP A 331 -22.84 -43.18 6.90
N PHE A 332 -21.77 -43.98 6.94
CA PHE A 332 -20.43 -43.62 6.46
C PHE A 332 -20.38 -43.38 4.94
N HIS A 333 -21.11 -44.17 4.15
CA HIS A 333 -21.16 -44.00 2.69
C HIS A 333 -21.99 -42.77 2.28
N GLN A 334 -22.99 -42.41 3.09
CA GLN A 334 -23.73 -41.16 2.90
C GLN A 334 -22.83 -39.95 3.17
N ALA A 335 -22.06 -39.98 4.26
CA ALA A 335 -21.10 -38.93 4.60
C ALA A 335 -20.09 -38.66 3.47
N MET A 336 -19.54 -39.72 2.86
CA MET A 336 -18.62 -39.60 1.72
C MET A 336 -19.23 -38.89 0.50
N ARG A 337 -20.55 -39.00 0.30
CA ARG A 337 -21.26 -38.37 -0.84
C ARG A 337 -21.68 -36.93 -0.54
N GLU A 338 -21.97 -36.63 0.73
CA GLU A 338 -22.50 -35.33 1.16
C GLU A 338 -21.40 -34.31 1.43
N ILE A 339 -20.28 -34.72 2.04
CA ILE A 339 -19.19 -33.82 2.39
C ILE A 339 -18.35 -33.55 1.15
N LYS A 340 -18.58 -32.38 0.55
CA LYS A 340 -17.83 -31.88 -0.61
C LYS A 340 -16.86 -30.77 -0.27
N ASP A 341 -17.14 -30.04 0.79
CA ASP A 341 -16.41 -28.86 1.22
C ASP A 341 -16.20 -28.90 2.73
N LEU A 342 -15.00 -28.53 3.17
CA LEU A 342 -14.66 -28.23 4.55
C LEU A 342 -14.22 -26.77 4.63
N TYR A 343 -14.47 -26.16 5.78
CA TYR A 343 -14.14 -24.76 6.06
C TYR A 343 -13.28 -24.71 7.31
N LEU A 344 -12.07 -24.16 7.20
CA LEU A 344 -11.20 -23.89 8.33
C LEU A 344 -11.05 -22.38 8.50
N VAL A 345 -11.07 -21.92 9.74
CA VAL A 345 -10.81 -20.52 10.08
C VAL A 345 -9.56 -20.47 10.95
N VAL A 346 -8.58 -19.67 10.52
CA VAL A 346 -7.48 -19.22 11.37
C VAL A 346 -7.79 -17.78 11.76
N ARG A 347 -7.92 -17.49 13.06
CA ARG A 347 -8.23 -16.14 13.56
C ARG A 347 -7.35 -15.74 14.73
N ASP A 348 -7.03 -14.45 14.80
CA ASP A 348 -6.33 -13.82 15.91
C ASP A 348 -7.13 -12.63 16.45
N ALA A 349 -6.50 -11.80 17.28
CA ALA A 349 -7.14 -10.63 17.88
C ALA A 349 -7.58 -9.56 16.86
N PHE A 350 -6.98 -9.53 15.66
CA PHE A 350 -7.14 -8.47 14.66
C PHE A 350 -7.65 -8.98 13.30
N SER A 351 -7.30 -10.20 12.89
CA SER A 351 -7.65 -10.74 11.58
C SER A 351 -8.21 -12.15 11.61
N CYS A 352 -8.78 -12.54 10.48
CA CYS A 352 -9.42 -13.81 10.29
C CYS A 352 -9.27 -14.28 8.86
N HIS A 353 -8.95 -15.55 8.67
CA HIS A 353 -8.64 -16.13 7.38
C HIS A 353 -9.45 -17.41 7.21
N LEU A 354 -10.46 -17.35 6.35
CA LEU A 354 -11.31 -18.49 6.02
C LEU A 354 -10.69 -19.25 4.85
N PHE A 355 -10.36 -20.51 5.09
CA PHE A 355 -9.89 -21.47 4.10
C PHE A 355 -11.03 -22.40 3.75
N ARG A 356 -11.28 -22.56 2.44
CA ARG A 356 -12.21 -23.58 1.93
C ARG A 356 -11.38 -24.72 1.35
N ILE A 357 -11.78 -25.95 1.64
CA ILE A 357 -11.11 -27.17 1.20
C ILE A 357 -12.16 -28.02 0.49
N ALA A 358 -12.05 -28.19 -0.82
CA ALA A 358 -12.84 -29.18 -1.55
C ALA A 358 -12.29 -30.56 -1.25
N VAL A 359 -13.16 -31.51 -0.91
CA VAL A 359 -12.78 -32.89 -0.60
C VAL A 359 -13.58 -33.85 -1.45
N HIS A 360 -12.89 -34.89 -1.93
CA HIS A 360 -13.50 -36.01 -2.63
C HIS A 360 -13.07 -37.32 -1.98
N PHE A 361 -14.02 -37.99 -1.35
CA PHE A 361 -13.84 -39.32 -0.78
C PHE A 361 -14.11 -40.36 -1.86
N HIS A 362 -13.06 -41.09 -2.25
CA HIS A 362 -13.18 -42.19 -3.20
C HIS A 362 -14.03 -43.32 -2.59
N THR A 363 -14.92 -43.88 -3.41
CA THR A 363 -15.73 -45.06 -3.01
C THR A 363 -14.97 -46.35 -3.34
N ASP A 364 -15.33 -47.48 -2.73
CA ASP A 364 -14.64 -48.79 -2.86
C ASP A 364 -14.42 -49.31 -4.30
N VAL A 365 -15.01 -48.65 -5.31
CA VAL A 365 -14.83 -48.94 -6.74
C VAL A 365 -13.53 -48.34 -7.29
N GLU A 366 -12.96 -47.32 -6.66
CA GLU A 366 -11.75 -46.63 -7.10
C GLU A 366 -10.53 -47.13 -6.32
N LYS A 367 -9.50 -47.61 -7.04
CA LYS A 367 -8.31 -48.30 -6.48
C LYS A 367 -7.42 -47.45 -5.56
N THR A 368 -7.83 -46.22 -5.25
CA THR A 368 -7.10 -45.28 -4.40
C THR A 368 -7.90 -45.02 -3.13
N ASN A 369 -7.58 -45.74 -2.04
CA ASN A 369 -8.22 -45.57 -0.73
C ASN A 369 -7.89 -44.24 -0.02
N ARG A 370 -7.38 -43.22 -0.73
CA ARG A 370 -6.99 -41.94 -0.15
C ARG A 370 -7.86 -40.84 -0.74
N PRO A 371 -8.59 -40.06 0.08
CA PRO A 371 -9.37 -38.93 -0.42
C PRO A 371 -8.45 -37.91 -1.10
N SER A 372 -8.97 -37.28 -2.15
CA SER A 372 -8.31 -36.14 -2.81
C SER A 372 -8.90 -34.84 -2.30
N PHE A 373 -8.09 -33.78 -2.24
CA PHE A 373 -8.55 -32.48 -1.76
C PHE A 373 -7.83 -31.33 -2.46
N GLN A 374 -8.50 -30.18 -2.51
CA GLN A 374 -7.96 -28.93 -3.04
C GLN A 374 -8.27 -27.79 -2.07
N THR A 375 -7.23 -27.04 -1.67
CA THR A 375 -7.38 -25.87 -0.79
C THR A 375 -7.42 -24.59 -1.63
N TRP A 376 -8.38 -23.71 -1.35
CA TRP A 376 -8.45 -22.38 -1.97
C TRP A 376 -7.63 -21.35 -1.20
N ARG A 377 -7.30 -20.23 -1.88
CA ARG A 377 -6.69 -19.07 -1.23
C ARG A 377 -7.58 -18.58 -0.09
N ALA A 378 -6.96 -18.23 1.04
CA ALA A 378 -7.66 -17.68 2.19
C ALA A 378 -8.50 -16.46 1.80
N LEU A 379 -9.75 -16.43 2.27
CA LEU A 379 -10.59 -15.25 2.26
C LEU A 379 -10.33 -14.47 3.56
N PRO A 380 -9.72 -13.27 3.50
CA PRO A 380 -9.58 -12.44 4.67
C PRO A 380 -10.94 -11.90 5.09
N LEU A 381 -11.25 -12.03 6.38
CA LEU A 381 -12.45 -11.54 7.01
C LEU A 381 -12.06 -10.60 8.15
N PRO A 382 -12.84 -9.54 8.40
CA PRO A 382 -12.67 -8.74 9.61
C PRO A 382 -12.96 -9.59 10.86
N ARG A 383 -12.49 -9.16 12.04
CA ARG A 383 -12.80 -9.79 13.34
C ARG A 383 -14.27 -9.60 13.78
N CYS A 384 -15.21 -9.44 12.85
CA CYS A 384 -16.64 -9.30 13.10
C CYS A 384 -17.46 -10.28 12.27
N GLY A 385 -18.76 -10.38 12.57
CA GLY A 385 -19.71 -11.16 11.78
C GLY A 385 -19.34 -12.64 11.72
N THR A 386 -19.22 -13.19 10.51
CA THR A 386 -18.93 -14.62 10.28
C THR A 386 -17.69 -15.09 11.01
N CYS A 387 -16.61 -14.30 11.07
CA CYS A 387 -15.38 -14.74 11.73
C CYS A 387 -15.59 -15.01 13.22
N GLU A 388 -16.26 -14.07 13.90
CA GLU A 388 -16.45 -14.15 15.35
C GLU A 388 -17.42 -15.28 15.70
N LEU A 389 -18.48 -15.41 14.91
CA LEU A 389 -19.52 -16.41 15.13
C LEU A 389 -19.11 -17.82 14.68
N PHE A 390 -18.00 -17.97 13.95
CA PHE A 390 -17.55 -19.27 13.47
C PHE A 390 -17.20 -20.19 14.63
N GLY A 391 -17.96 -21.28 14.79
CA GLY A 391 -17.82 -22.22 15.89
C GLY A 391 -18.40 -21.77 17.23
N ALA A 392 -19.08 -20.61 17.30
CA ALA A 392 -19.78 -20.20 18.50
C ALA A 392 -21.03 -21.09 18.72
N SER A 393 -21.23 -21.57 19.96
CA SER A 393 -22.49 -22.22 20.34
C SER A 393 -23.59 -21.17 20.23
N VAL A 394 -24.68 -21.46 19.50
CA VAL A 394 -25.77 -20.51 19.28
C VAL A 394 -26.63 -20.40 20.54
N ASN A 395 -26.07 -19.93 21.65
CA ASN A 395 -26.84 -19.41 22.77
C ASN A 395 -27.02 -17.90 22.55
N ARG A 396 -28.29 -17.46 22.54
CA ARG A 396 -28.69 -16.07 22.22
C ARG A 396 -28.06 -15.01 23.13
N ASP A 397 -27.54 -15.40 24.29
CA ASP A 397 -26.93 -14.49 25.27
C ASP A 397 -25.45 -14.17 24.93
N ASP A 398 -24.72 -15.04 24.23
CA ASP A 398 -23.31 -14.81 23.82
C ASP A 398 -23.18 -13.89 22.59
N VAL A 399 -24.28 -13.71 21.84
CA VAL A 399 -24.36 -12.76 20.72
C VAL A 399 -24.28 -11.32 21.22
N VAL A 400 -24.59 -11.07 22.50
CA VAL A 400 -24.52 -9.73 23.10
C VAL A 400 -23.07 -9.33 23.39
N THR A 401 -22.21 -10.27 23.81
CA THR A 401 -20.77 -10.05 24.02
C THR A 401 -19.97 -9.97 22.71
N ALA A 402 -20.46 -10.56 21.62
CA ALA A 402 -19.87 -10.42 20.28
C ALA A 402 -19.95 -8.98 19.71
N ARG A 403 -20.76 -8.10 20.33
CA ARG A 403 -20.80 -6.66 20.03
C ARG A 403 -19.69 -5.87 20.72
N ASP A 404 -18.92 -6.44 21.63
CA ASP A 404 -17.96 -5.68 22.45
C ASP A 404 -16.52 -5.71 21.91
N SER A 405 -16.28 -6.26 20.71
CA SER A 405 -14.98 -6.05 20.06
C SER A 405 -14.84 -4.57 19.70
N PRO A 406 -13.80 -3.86 20.22
CA PRO A 406 -13.64 -2.43 20.01
C PRO A 406 -13.50 -2.05 18.53
N VAL A 407 -13.07 -2.99 17.67
CA VAL A 407 -12.99 -2.82 16.21
C VAL A 407 -14.37 -2.85 15.54
N CYS A 408 -15.33 -3.59 16.11
CA CYS A 408 -16.62 -3.85 15.49
C CYS A 408 -17.66 -2.75 15.75
N ASN A 409 -17.51 -1.97 16.82
CA ASN A 409 -18.44 -0.89 17.18
C ASN A 409 -18.24 0.40 16.37
N GLU A 410 -17.03 0.61 15.82
CA GLU A 410 -16.69 1.82 15.05
C GLU A 410 -16.72 1.61 13.52
N ILE A 411 -16.65 0.35 13.05
CA ILE A 411 -16.88 0.02 11.65
C ILE A 411 -18.40 0.05 11.41
N LYS A 412 -18.91 1.15 10.83
CA LYS A 412 -20.26 1.15 10.25
C LYS A 412 -20.32 0.04 9.22
N ASP A 413 -21.02 -1.02 9.58
CA ASP A 413 -21.28 -2.25 8.85
C ASP A 413 -21.26 -2.09 7.31
N VAL A 414 -20.08 -2.26 6.71
CA VAL A 414 -19.91 -2.33 5.25
C VAL A 414 -20.13 -3.76 4.74
N ALA A 415 -20.38 -4.70 5.64
CA ALA A 415 -20.41 -6.14 5.39
C ALA A 415 -21.79 -6.76 5.60
N PHE A 416 -22.86 -6.09 5.13
CA PHE A 416 -23.96 -6.89 4.59
C PHE A 416 -23.49 -7.49 3.27
N LEU A 417 -22.89 -8.68 3.34
CA LEU A 417 -22.74 -9.56 2.17
C LEU A 417 -24.15 -9.81 1.63
N LYS A 418 -24.56 -9.03 0.62
CA LYS A 418 -25.76 -9.36 -0.14
C LYS A 418 -25.50 -10.71 -0.79
N PRO A 419 -26.43 -11.68 -0.69
CA PRO A 419 -26.30 -12.93 -1.41
C PRO A 419 -26.03 -12.63 -2.87
N ILE A 420 -24.89 -13.08 -3.39
CA ILE A 420 -24.63 -13.03 -4.83
C ILE A 420 -25.71 -13.91 -5.46
N HIS A 421 -26.68 -13.29 -6.14
CA HIS A 421 -27.64 -14.03 -6.93
C HIS A 421 -26.87 -14.62 -8.11
N THR A 422 -26.45 -15.88 -7.96
CA THR A 422 -25.98 -16.67 -9.08
C THR A 422 -27.11 -16.77 -10.08
N ARG A 423 -26.97 -16.13 -11.25
CA ARG A 423 -27.86 -16.42 -12.37
C ARG A 423 -27.62 -17.87 -12.76
N ILE A 424 -28.64 -18.70 -12.58
CA ILE A 424 -28.69 -20.00 -13.24
C ILE A 424 -28.72 -19.69 -14.74
N VAL A 425 -27.64 -20.05 -15.43
CA VAL A 425 -27.63 -20.04 -16.89
C VAL A 425 -28.37 -21.30 -17.32
N ASP A 426 -29.69 -21.24 -17.35
CA ASP A 426 -30.49 -22.20 -18.11
C ASP A 426 -30.32 -21.86 -19.59
N THR A 427 -29.27 -22.41 -20.19
CA THR A 427 -29.21 -22.55 -21.64
C THR A 427 -29.17 -24.04 -21.96
N THR A 428 -30.33 -24.68 -21.91
CA THR A 428 -30.65 -25.73 -22.87
C THR A 428 -30.74 -25.07 -24.24
N VAL A 429 -29.61 -24.98 -24.94
CA VAL A 429 -29.63 -24.72 -26.38
C VAL A 429 -30.07 -26.03 -27.05
N SER A 430 -31.37 -26.18 -27.22
CA SER A 430 -31.94 -27.15 -28.16
C SER A 430 -31.64 -26.67 -29.58
N ILE A 431 -30.65 -27.26 -30.22
CA ILE A 431 -30.38 -27.08 -31.65
C ILE A 431 -31.39 -27.94 -32.40
N ASP A 432 -32.38 -27.30 -33.00
CA ASP A 432 -33.37 -27.94 -33.86
C ASP A 432 -32.87 -27.97 -35.32
N PHE A 433 -32.78 -29.17 -35.89
CA PHE A 433 -32.33 -29.43 -37.25
C PHE A 433 -33.53 -29.78 -38.14
N SER A 434 -34.19 -28.79 -38.75
CA SER A 434 -35.11 -29.06 -39.88
C SER A 434 -35.37 -27.89 -40.84
N ARG A 435 -34.54 -27.83 -41.89
CA ARG A 435 -34.90 -27.75 -43.34
C ARG A 435 -35.54 -26.46 -43.96
N PRO A 436 -35.57 -26.30 -45.32
CA PRO A 436 -34.85 -25.23 -46.03
C PRO A 436 -35.69 -24.47 -47.10
N THR A 437 -35.07 -23.55 -47.86
CA THR A 437 -35.23 -23.17 -49.30
C THR A 437 -34.84 -21.68 -49.47
N SER A 438 -34.18 -21.18 -50.52
CA SER A 438 -34.10 -21.57 -51.94
C SER A 438 -32.80 -21.09 -52.63
N THR A 439 -32.32 -21.93 -53.54
CA THR A 439 -31.27 -21.84 -54.59
C THR A 439 -31.48 -20.72 -55.66
N PRO A 440 -30.71 -20.58 -56.79
CA PRO A 440 -29.52 -21.34 -57.28
C PRO A 440 -28.38 -20.50 -57.93
N LYS A 441 -27.17 -21.08 -58.06
CA LYS A 441 -26.60 -21.55 -59.36
C LYS A 441 -25.15 -22.06 -59.26
N ALA A 442 -24.96 -23.29 -59.76
CA ALA A 442 -23.89 -23.86 -60.59
C ALA A 442 -22.41 -23.54 -60.26
N THR A 443 -21.46 -24.48 -60.27
CA THR A 443 -21.26 -25.57 -61.23
C THR A 443 -20.22 -26.59 -60.71
N SER A 444 -20.42 -27.84 -61.12
CA SER A 444 -19.42 -28.88 -61.47
C SER A 444 -18.41 -29.45 -60.46
N SER A 445 -18.61 -30.77 -60.29
CA SER A 445 -17.65 -31.88 -60.47
C SER A 445 -16.71 -32.29 -59.33
N ALA A 446 -17.15 -33.38 -58.69
CA ALA A 446 -16.55 -34.73 -58.80
C ALA A 446 -15.48 -35.20 -57.79
N THR A 447 -15.84 -36.35 -57.21
CA THR A 447 -15.01 -37.53 -56.88
C THR A 447 -14.09 -37.53 -55.66
N SER A 448 -14.65 -38.13 -54.59
CA SER A 448 -14.20 -39.37 -53.92
C SER A 448 -12.83 -39.46 -53.24
N SER A 449 -12.96 -39.84 -51.96
CA SER A 449 -12.18 -40.84 -51.20
C SER A 449 -10.77 -40.50 -50.75
N GLY A 450 -10.63 -40.42 -49.42
CA GLY A 450 -9.77 -41.36 -48.69
C GLY A 450 -8.47 -40.81 -48.12
N SER A 451 -8.27 -41.16 -46.84
CA SER A 451 -6.99 -41.41 -46.17
C SER A 451 -6.45 -40.36 -45.20
N ALA A 452 -6.32 -40.85 -43.97
CA ALA A 452 -5.20 -40.73 -43.04
C ALA A 452 -4.76 -39.33 -42.54
N ALA A 453 -5.00 -39.17 -41.24
CA ALA A 453 -4.06 -38.74 -40.21
C ALA A 453 -2.78 -38.01 -40.67
N ARG A 454 -2.68 -36.74 -40.26
CA ARG A 454 -1.42 -36.18 -39.78
C ARG A 454 -1.64 -35.29 -38.58
N ILE A 455 -0.83 -35.58 -37.58
CA ILE A 455 -0.58 -34.85 -36.34
C ILE A 455 -0.07 -33.45 -36.72
N ASP A 456 -0.60 -32.41 -36.07
CA ASP A 456 0.23 -31.29 -35.67
C ASP A 456 -0.26 -30.72 -34.33
N GLN A 457 0.64 -30.76 -33.36
CA GLN A 457 0.55 -30.05 -32.09
C GLN A 457 0.77 -28.56 -32.37
N GLN A 458 -0.14 -27.70 -31.89
CA GLN A 458 0.27 -26.36 -31.48
C GLN A 458 -0.54 -25.90 -30.27
N SER A 459 0.21 -25.72 -29.19
CA SER A 459 -0.12 -25.05 -27.95
C SER A 459 -0.66 -23.63 -28.18
N ILE A 460 -1.76 -23.28 -27.54
CA ILE A 460 -2.12 -21.88 -27.30
C ILE A 460 -2.44 -21.71 -25.81
N SER A 461 -1.46 -21.16 -25.11
CA SER A 461 -1.63 -20.42 -23.86
C SER A 461 -2.49 -19.20 -24.13
N THR A 462 -3.52 -18.97 -23.33
CA THR A 462 -4.23 -17.67 -23.28
C THR A 462 -4.29 -17.17 -21.85
N SER A 463 -3.36 -16.26 -21.57
CA SER A 463 -3.46 -15.22 -20.55
C SER A 463 -4.66 -14.32 -20.85
N ILE A 464 -5.55 -14.13 -19.88
CA ILE A 464 -6.59 -13.12 -19.94
C ILE A 464 -6.19 -11.99 -19.00
N LEU A 465 -5.68 -10.90 -19.57
CA LEU A 465 -5.67 -9.57 -18.96
C LEU A 465 -7.06 -8.94 -19.17
N PRO A 466 -7.62 -8.22 -18.18
CA PRO A 466 -8.82 -7.41 -18.41
C PRO A 466 -8.49 -6.19 -19.26
N ALA A 467 -9.37 -5.94 -20.23
CA ALA A 467 -9.28 -4.84 -21.18
C ALA A 467 -9.39 -3.46 -20.52
N SER A 468 -8.72 -2.52 -21.18
CA SER A 468 -8.77 -1.07 -21.02
C SER A 468 -10.18 -0.51 -20.83
N VAL A 469 -10.35 0.31 -19.79
CA VAL A 469 -11.52 1.19 -19.66
C VAL A 469 -11.20 2.51 -20.37
N SER A 470 -11.95 2.83 -21.42
CA SER A 470 -11.81 4.09 -22.15
C SER A 470 -12.36 5.26 -21.34
N TRP A 471 -11.52 6.27 -21.12
CA TRP A 471 -11.94 7.56 -20.58
C TRP A 471 -12.52 8.41 -21.71
N SER A 472 -13.85 8.52 -21.76
CA SER A 472 -14.52 9.61 -22.47
C SER A 472 -15.84 9.95 -21.78
N GLY A 473 -15.82 11.05 -21.03
CA GLY A 473 -17.02 11.65 -20.47
C GLY A 473 -16.72 13.04 -19.91
N PRO A 474 -16.69 14.10 -20.74
CA PRO A 474 -16.74 15.46 -20.22
C PRO A 474 -18.21 15.75 -19.87
N VAL A 475 -18.49 15.99 -18.60
CA VAL A 475 -19.55 16.86 -18.04
C VAL A 475 -19.69 16.47 -16.57
N THR A 476 -19.13 17.30 -15.67
CA THR A 476 -19.48 17.51 -14.24
C THR A 476 -18.45 18.38 -13.51
N MET A 477 -17.48 19.00 -14.20
CA MET A 477 -16.51 19.90 -13.57
C MET A 477 -16.93 21.38 -13.47
N ALA A 478 -18.12 21.76 -13.96
CA ALA A 478 -18.62 23.13 -13.84
C ALA A 478 -19.35 23.43 -12.50
N SER A 479 -19.85 22.41 -11.81
CA SER A 479 -20.69 22.58 -10.61
C SER A 479 -19.89 22.61 -9.29
N LEU A 480 -18.70 22.01 -9.27
CA LEU A 480 -17.83 21.94 -8.09
C LEU A 480 -17.01 23.22 -7.88
N ALA A 481 -16.52 23.83 -8.96
CA ALA A 481 -15.78 25.11 -8.89
C ALA A 481 -16.67 26.25 -8.38
N GLY A 482 -17.94 26.30 -8.78
CA GLY A 482 -18.91 27.29 -8.31
C GLY A 482 -19.23 27.16 -6.81
N PHE A 483 -19.28 25.94 -6.28
CA PHE A 483 -19.56 25.70 -4.86
C PHE A 483 -18.36 26.06 -3.96
N VAL A 484 -17.13 25.76 -4.41
CA VAL A 484 -15.89 26.11 -3.70
C VAL A 484 -15.69 27.63 -3.69
N LEU A 485 -15.97 28.33 -4.79
CA LEU A 485 -15.86 29.80 -4.84
C LEU A 485 -16.87 30.48 -3.89
N LEU A 486 -18.07 29.93 -3.77
CA LEU A 486 -19.14 30.46 -2.92
C LEU A 486 -18.83 30.24 -1.43
N VAL A 487 -18.24 29.10 -1.06
CA VAL A 487 -17.77 28.83 0.32
C VAL A 487 -16.59 29.72 0.69
N VAL A 488 -15.64 29.95 -0.23
CA VAL A 488 -14.48 30.83 0.00
C VAL A 488 -14.92 32.31 0.11
N LEU A 489 -15.88 32.75 -0.70
CA LEU A 489 -16.46 34.10 -0.59
C LEU A 489 -17.22 34.30 0.73
N VAL A 490 -17.99 33.31 1.18
CA VAL A 490 -18.69 33.37 2.48
C VAL A 490 -17.69 33.41 3.65
N LEU A 491 -16.56 32.71 3.56
CA LEU A 491 -15.48 32.73 4.57
C LEU A 491 -14.68 34.05 4.57
N LEU A 492 -14.41 34.64 3.41
CA LEU A 492 -13.71 35.92 3.28
C LEU A 492 -14.57 37.12 3.69
N VAL A 493 -15.88 37.08 3.40
CA VAL A 493 -16.86 38.10 3.84
C VAL A 493 -17.08 38.02 5.36
N ARG A 494 -17.01 36.81 5.97
CA ARG A 494 -16.98 36.64 7.43
C ARG A 494 -15.71 37.20 8.07
N ARG A 495 -14.55 37.15 7.39
CA ARG A 495 -13.26 37.64 7.92
C ARG A 495 -13.12 39.18 7.90
N ARG A 496 -13.84 39.90 7.02
CA ARG A 496 -13.71 41.36 6.85
C ARG A 496 -14.68 42.22 7.69
N ARG A 497 -15.67 41.65 8.37
CA ARG A 497 -16.67 42.40 9.16
C ARG A 497 -16.33 42.69 10.63
N GLY A 498 -15.14 42.31 11.13
CA GLY A 498 -14.74 42.58 12.53
C GLY A 498 -13.54 43.51 12.67
N LYS A 499 -13.77 44.84 12.65
CA LYS A 499 -13.08 45.90 13.44
C LYS A 499 -13.14 47.28 12.74
N LYS A 500 -13.99 48.19 13.23
CA LYS A 500 -13.73 49.65 13.22
C LYS A 500 -13.72 50.17 14.65
N LYS A 501 -12.69 50.98 14.93
CA LYS A 501 -12.37 51.71 16.18
C LYS A 501 -13.42 52.78 16.52
N PRO A 502 -13.48 53.23 17.78
CA PRO A 502 -13.74 54.64 18.06
C PRO A 502 -12.59 55.34 18.79
N THR A 503 -12.62 56.66 18.67
CA THR A 503 -11.61 57.66 18.98
C THR A 503 -11.80 58.36 20.33
N ARG A 504 -10.68 58.43 21.08
CA ARG A 504 -10.02 59.61 21.69
C ARG A 504 -10.82 60.59 22.58
N THR A 505 -10.35 60.72 23.82
CA THR A 505 -10.20 62.02 24.52
C THR A 505 -8.87 62.04 25.32
N LYS A 506 -8.20 63.21 25.26
CA LYS A 506 -6.89 63.58 25.87
C LYS A 506 -7.19 64.37 27.17
N PRO A 507 -6.28 64.44 28.18
CA PRO A 507 -5.12 65.34 28.06
C PRO A 507 -3.78 64.89 28.69
N ALA A 508 -2.72 65.48 28.11
CA ALA A 508 -1.35 65.79 28.58
C ALA A 508 -0.65 64.93 29.65
N SER A 509 0.46 64.27 29.30
CA SER A 509 1.85 64.76 29.41
C SER A 509 2.86 63.59 29.41
N GLY A 510 4.05 63.81 28.84
CA GLY A 510 5.28 63.11 29.28
C GLY A 510 5.76 61.84 28.54
N VAL A 511 6.78 62.04 27.69
CA VAL A 511 8.03 61.23 27.55
C VAL A 511 7.96 59.78 27.01
N HIS A 512 8.68 59.56 25.90
CA HIS A 512 8.96 58.28 25.22
C HIS A 512 9.80 57.28 26.04
N LYS A 513 9.40 55.99 26.04
CA LYS A 513 10.17 54.81 25.55
C LYS A 513 9.37 53.52 25.78
N ARG A 514 9.28 52.66 24.75
CA ARG A 514 8.49 51.40 24.72
C ARG A 514 9.38 50.19 25.04
N ARG A 515 8.88 49.27 25.88
CA ARG A 515 9.35 47.88 26.05
C ARG A 515 8.14 46.94 26.17
N ASN A 516 8.24 45.81 25.48
CA ASN A 516 7.70 44.46 25.72
C ASN A 516 6.17 44.13 25.77
N ASN A 517 5.85 43.03 25.07
CA ASN A 517 5.10 41.83 25.52
C ASN A 517 3.55 41.79 25.67
N VAL A 518 3.01 40.64 25.15
CA VAL A 518 2.05 39.67 25.75
C VAL A 518 0.55 39.63 25.31
N GLN A 519 0.17 38.40 24.91
CA GLN A 519 -1.06 37.55 25.04
C GLN A 519 -2.50 38.02 24.78
N TYR A 520 -3.30 36.99 24.43
CA TYR A 520 -4.71 36.91 24.05
C TYR A 520 -5.71 36.77 25.23
N ALA A 521 -6.96 37.23 25.03
CA ALA A 521 -8.21 36.71 25.65
C ALA A 521 -9.47 37.20 24.88
N ARG A 522 -10.66 36.66 25.21
CA ARG A 522 -11.84 36.30 24.36
C ARG A 522 -13.17 37.01 24.80
N ILE A 523 -14.19 36.99 23.92
CA ILE A 523 -15.69 37.16 24.05
C ILE A 523 -16.24 38.57 24.47
N ASP A 524 -17.37 39.17 24.02
CA ASP A 524 -18.71 38.73 23.54
C ASP A 524 -19.41 39.75 22.60
N GLU A 525 -20.51 39.29 21.97
CA GLU A 525 -21.34 39.89 20.93
C GLU A 525 -22.35 40.96 21.42
N ASP A 526 -22.69 41.95 20.57
CA ASP A 526 -24.10 42.32 20.27
C ASP A 526 -24.28 43.50 19.27
N ALA A 527 -25.43 43.46 18.57
CA ALA A 527 -26.17 44.52 17.88
C ALA A 527 -25.85 44.90 16.40
N ALA A 528 -26.83 44.57 15.55
CA ALA A 528 -27.01 44.99 14.16
C ALA A 528 -27.58 46.42 14.03
N ALA A 529 -27.28 47.12 12.92
CA ALA A 529 -28.29 47.70 11.99
C ALA A 529 -27.73 48.79 11.03
N SER A 530 -28.03 48.56 9.73
CA SER A 530 -28.44 49.53 8.70
C SER A 530 -27.43 50.35 7.86
N ARG A 531 -27.77 50.34 6.55
CA ARG A 531 -27.72 51.40 5.51
C ARG A 531 -26.63 51.40 4.43
N ASP A 532 -27.13 51.09 3.23
CA ASP A 532 -26.83 51.56 1.87
C ASP A 532 -25.96 52.82 1.69
N ARG A 533 -25.02 52.74 0.72
CA ARG A 533 -24.92 53.66 -0.44
C ARG A 533 -23.78 53.27 -1.40
N GLN A 534 -24.16 52.89 -2.62
CA GLN A 534 -23.78 53.45 -3.93
C GLN A 534 -22.56 54.40 -4.00
N LEU A 535 -21.56 54.10 -4.86
CA LEU A 535 -21.13 54.90 -6.03
C LEU A 535 -19.72 54.56 -6.58
N LYS A 536 -19.70 54.41 -7.92
CA LYS A 536 -18.74 54.87 -8.96
C LYS A 536 -17.32 54.29 -9.12
N TYR A 537 -17.17 53.68 -10.31
CA TYR A 537 -16.10 53.72 -11.31
C TYR A 537 -15.10 54.89 -11.23
N ASP A 538 -13.84 54.57 -11.52
CA ASP A 538 -13.00 55.28 -12.50
C ASP A 538 -12.10 54.25 -13.22
N GLU A 539 -11.93 54.47 -14.52
CA GLU A 539 -11.21 53.68 -15.53
C GLU A 539 -9.73 54.09 -15.65
N ASP A 540 -9.03 53.36 -16.52
CA ASP A 540 -7.78 53.68 -17.23
C ASP A 540 -6.44 53.21 -16.59
N GLU A 541 -5.89 52.13 -17.14
CA GLU A 541 -4.73 52.21 -18.05
C GLU A 541 -4.47 50.85 -18.75
N GLU A 542 -4.39 50.92 -20.08
CA GLU A 542 -4.15 49.88 -21.08
C GLU A 542 -2.68 49.92 -21.50
N PHE A 543 -2.01 48.78 -21.72
CA PHE A 543 -0.90 48.66 -22.68
C PHE A 543 -0.62 47.19 -23.07
N ASP A 544 -1.02 46.89 -24.30
CA ASP A 544 -0.42 46.10 -25.40
C ASP A 544 0.12 44.67 -25.24
N LEU A 545 -0.58 43.80 -25.97
CA LEU A 545 -0.23 42.49 -26.52
C LEU A 545 0.67 42.64 -27.75
N VAL A 546 1.62 41.71 -27.93
CA VAL A 546 2.23 41.42 -29.24
C VAL A 546 2.27 39.91 -29.45
N ASP A 547 1.48 39.45 -30.41
CA ASP A 547 1.55 38.14 -31.06
C ASP A 547 2.67 38.13 -32.12
N ALA A 548 3.29 36.97 -32.35
CA ALA A 548 3.91 36.64 -33.64
C ALA A 548 3.92 35.12 -33.90
N GLU A 549 3.35 34.78 -35.05
CA GLU A 549 3.05 33.47 -35.63
C GLU A 549 4.26 32.68 -36.17
N CYS A 550 3.93 31.41 -36.44
CA CYS A 550 4.59 30.35 -37.19
C CYS A 550 5.34 30.72 -38.48
N GLY A 551 6.33 29.89 -38.82
CA GLY A 551 6.87 29.76 -40.17
C GLY A 551 7.57 28.41 -40.41
N GLU A 552 6.93 27.53 -41.17
CA GLU A 552 7.54 26.38 -41.84
C GLU A 552 8.29 26.82 -43.11
N SER A 553 9.41 26.17 -43.44
CA SER A 553 9.76 25.72 -44.80
C SER A 553 11.06 24.91 -44.76
N GLY A 554 11.03 23.72 -45.37
CA GLY A 554 12.14 22.78 -45.40
C GLY A 554 13.11 22.98 -46.57
N VAL A 555 14.04 22.02 -46.72
CA VAL A 555 14.39 21.28 -47.95
C VAL A 555 15.75 20.57 -47.79
N SER A 556 15.70 19.24 -47.97
CA SER A 556 16.65 18.34 -48.66
C SER A 556 18.07 18.06 -48.15
N ALA A 557 18.20 16.83 -47.65
CA ALA A 557 18.99 15.71 -48.17
C ALA A 557 20.54 15.74 -48.21
N ASP A 558 21.06 14.70 -47.54
CA ASP A 558 21.93 13.65 -48.09
C ASP A 558 23.46 13.68 -47.88
N VAL A 559 23.91 12.50 -47.45
CA VAL A 559 25.13 11.78 -47.87
C VAL A 559 26.40 11.88 -46.99
N VAL A 560 26.58 10.78 -46.23
CA VAL A 560 27.76 9.89 -46.22
C VAL A 560 28.88 10.07 -45.16
N SER A 561 28.90 9.08 -44.28
CA SER A 561 30.04 8.30 -43.76
C SER A 561 31.35 9.00 -43.37
N ARG A 562 31.81 8.78 -42.13
CA ARG A 562 32.85 7.79 -41.78
C ARG A 562 33.30 7.95 -40.32
N SER A 563 33.31 6.81 -39.64
CA SER A 563 34.34 6.33 -38.70
C SER A 563 35.48 7.30 -38.29
N ARG A 564 35.69 7.49 -36.98
CA ARG A 564 36.77 6.85 -36.19
C ARG A 564 36.96 7.56 -34.83
N SER A 565 37.02 6.73 -33.79
CA SER A 565 37.91 6.78 -32.62
C SER A 565 38.55 8.12 -32.22
N SER A 566 38.34 8.51 -30.95
CA SER A 566 39.46 8.87 -30.07
C SER A 566 39.06 8.71 -28.61
N SER A 567 39.79 7.83 -27.93
CA SER A 567 39.96 7.80 -26.49
C SER A 567 40.55 9.13 -25.98
N GLN A 568 40.27 9.41 -24.69
CA GLN A 568 41.17 9.98 -23.69
C GLN A 568 41.95 11.28 -24.03
N ASP A 569 41.67 12.36 -23.30
CA ASP A 569 42.53 12.79 -22.20
C ASP A 569 42.00 14.04 -21.46
N ILE A 570 41.99 13.95 -20.13
CA ILE A 570 42.52 14.93 -19.16
C ILE A 570 42.02 16.39 -19.30
N VAL A 571 41.11 16.82 -18.41
CA VAL A 571 41.32 17.67 -17.21
C VAL A 571 40.07 17.58 -16.33
#